data_AF-A0A9X3X918-F1
#
_entry.id   AF-A0A9X3X918-F1
#
_cell.length_a   1.000
_cell.length_b   1.000
_cell.length_c   1.000
_cell.angle_alpha   90.00
_cell.angle_beta   90.00
_cell.angle_gamma   90.00
#
_symmetry.space_group_name_H-M   'P 1'
#
loop_
_entity.id
_entity.type
_entity.pdbx_description
1 polymer ?
#
loop_
_entity_poly.entity_id
_entity_poly.type
_entity_poly.pdbx_seq_one_letter_code
_entity_poly.pdbx_strand_id
1 'polypeptide(L)'
;MLDSNARPRRTWTVLFVATLAACSRGSAPSEVSSPSGGSSGSNEAAAASGAPASANAPPRRSVRLDDPRWQRAMDEDPAGLGGLADALGAAGLVEALGDGGAITKTALLALPLADDADLALGALGKRALAATDEERGPTLEALLGVAGRPATAREPLDPEGAAEAAAAVLTIATNTALPRDHRALAVSAARALAEKKLVDPAKIPSELDPP
;
A
#
# COMPACT_ATOMS: atom_id res chain seq x y z
N MET A 1 -2.25 59.12 17.63
CA MET A 1 -2.71 58.14 18.65
C MET A 1 -2.46 56.77 18.07
N LEU A 2 -1.46 56.08 18.62
CA LEU A 2 -0.98 54.76 18.21
C LEU A 2 -1.76 53.70 19.01
N ASP A 3 -2.40 52.74 18.34
CA ASP A 3 -2.89 51.52 19.01
C ASP A 3 -2.05 50.32 18.55
N SER A 4 -1.19 49.89 19.48
CA SER A 4 -0.28 48.75 19.39
C SER A 4 -1.05 47.45 19.65
N ASN A 5 -1.29 46.67 18.60
CA ASN A 5 -1.94 45.37 18.73
C ASN A 5 -0.88 44.26 18.92
N ALA A 6 -0.46 44.04 20.17
CA ALA A 6 0.48 43.00 20.55
C ALA A 6 -0.20 41.62 20.56
N ARG A 7 0.18 40.72 19.65
CA ARG A 7 -0.27 39.31 19.68
C ARG A 7 0.56 38.49 20.67
N PRO A 8 -0.08 37.62 21.48
CA PRO A 8 0.63 36.77 22.44
C PRO A 8 1.39 35.64 21.72
N ARG A 9 2.68 35.51 22.05
CA ARG A 9 3.54 34.40 21.64
C ARG A 9 3.15 33.14 22.41
N ARG A 10 2.63 32.13 21.71
CA ARG A 10 2.42 30.77 22.27
C ARG A 10 3.76 30.03 22.32
N THR A 11 4.34 29.93 23.50
CA THR A 11 5.46 29.03 23.82
C THR A 11 4.97 27.58 23.83
N TRP A 12 5.52 26.75 22.94
CA TRP A 12 5.34 25.30 22.96
C TRP A 12 6.40 24.69 23.88
N THR A 13 5.97 24.11 25.00
CA THR A 13 6.83 23.32 25.88
C THR A 13 6.94 21.91 25.29
N VAL A 14 8.13 21.54 24.82
CA VAL A 14 8.44 20.18 24.38
C VAL A 14 8.71 19.33 25.62
N LEU A 15 7.85 18.35 25.89
CA LEU A 15 8.07 17.36 26.94
C LEU A 15 8.88 16.20 26.34
N PHE A 16 10.16 16.12 26.68
CA PHE A 16 11.01 14.95 26.41
C PHE A 16 10.64 13.85 27.40
N VAL A 17 10.07 12.74 26.91
CA VAL A 17 9.94 11.51 27.69
C VAL A 17 11.10 10.59 27.32
N ALA A 18 12.01 10.41 28.26
CA ALA A 18 13.09 9.44 28.19
C ALA A 18 12.59 8.08 28.66
N THR A 19 12.50 7.09 27.76
CA THR A 19 12.21 5.71 28.11
C THR A 19 13.50 4.90 28.19
N LEU A 20 13.76 4.38 29.40
CA LEU A 20 14.90 3.58 29.79
C LEU A 20 14.98 2.23 29.05
N ALA A 21 16.20 1.88 28.66
CA ALA A 21 16.63 0.57 28.20
C ALA A 21 16.55 -0.49 29.32
N ALA A 22 16.06 -1.68 28.99
CA ALA A 22 16.22 -2.88 29.81
C ALA A 22 16.91 -3.98 28.99
N CYS A 23 18.20 -4.18 29.25
CA CYS A 23 18.98 -5.30 28.78
C CYS A 23 18.52 -6.59 29.49
N SER A 24 18.13 -7.62 28.74
CA SER A 24 18.05 -8.99 29.26
C SER A 24 19.03 -9.89 28.52
N ARG A 25 19.99 -10.37 29.30
CA ARG A 25 21.14 -11.19 28.94
C ARG A 25 20.79 -12.64 29.32
N GLY A 26 20.87 -13.58 28.38
CA GLY A 26 20.65 -15.00 28.66
C GLY A 26 21.51 -15.87 27.74
N SER A 27 22.56 -16.47 28.31
CA SER A 27 23.41 -17.49 27.68
C SER A 27 23.01 -18.88 28.19
N ALA A 28 22.98 -19.90 27.33
CA ALA A 28 23.66 -21.19 27.52
C ALA A 28 23.29 -22.20 26.40
N PRO A 29 24.16 -23.21 26.15
CA PRO A 29 24.22 -23.95 24.89
C PRO A 29 23.60 -25.35 24.98
N SER A 30 23.39 -26.00 23.83
CA SER A 30 23.32 -27.46 23.74
C SER A 30 23.84 -27.92 22.39
N GLU A 31 24.90 -28.72 22.45
CA GLU A 31 25.45 -29.54 21.37
C GLU A 31 24.47 -30.68 21.03
N VAL A 32 24.45 -31.14 19.77
CA VAL A 32 24.70 -32.55 19.37
C VAL A 32 24.47 -32.77 17.88
N SER A 33 25.54 -33.25 17.24
CA SER A 33 25.68 -34.26 16.17
C SER A 33 24.86 -34.21 14.88
N SER A 34 25.62 -34.14 13.78
CA SER A 34 25.30 -34.66 12.45
C SER A 34 24.95 -36.16 12.47
N PRO A 35 24.20 -36.63 11.46
CA PRO A 35 24.85 -37.54 10.51
C PRO A 35 24.53 -37.27 9.02
N SER A 36 25.48 -37.70 8.19
CA SER A 36 25.42 -37.82 6.74
C SER A 36 24.26 -38.69 6.24
N GLY A 37 23.71 -38.35 5.07
CA GLY A 37 22.85 -39.23 4.28
C GLY A 37 22.35 -38.52 3.03
N GLY A 38 22.87 -38.91 1.87
CA GLY A 38 22.56 -38.28 0.58
C GLY A 38 21.19 -38.67 0.02
N SER A 39 20.79 -37.98 -1.05
CA SER A 39 20.10 -38.63 -2.17
C SER A 39 20.14 -37.73 -3.40
N SER A 40 20.52 -38.34 -4.52
CA SER A 40 20.39 -37.80 -5.86
C SER A 40 18.92 -37.48 -6.17
N GLY A 41 18.68 -36.28 -6.68
CA GLY A 41 17.41 -35.91 -7.30
C GLY A 41 17.71 -35.33 -8.68
N SER A 42 17.65 -36.19 -9.70
CA SER A 42 17.73 -35.80 -11.11
C SER A 42 16.58 -34.85 -11.44
N ASN A 43 16.92 -33.74 -12.09
CA ASN A 43 15.97 -32.87 -12.76
C ASN A 43 15.22 -33.66 -13.84
N GLU A 44 13.96 -33.98 -13.60
CA GLU A 44 13.03 -34.30 -14.68
C GLU A 44 11.98 -33.19 -14.76
N ALA A 45 12.20 -32.34 -15.75
CA ALA A 45 11.29 -31.32 -16.20
C ALA A 45 10.02 -31.97 -16.76
N ALA A 46 9.01 -32.15 -15.90
CA ALA A 46 7.65 -32.36 -16.36
C ALA A 46 7.04 -30.99 -16.68
N ALA A 47 7.24 -30.56 -17.92
CA ALA A 47 6.49 -29.48 -18.54
C ALA A 47 5.00 -29.88 -18.60
N ALA A 48 4.27 -29.62 -17.52
CA ALA A 48 2.82 -29.59 -17.56
C ALA A 48 2.42 -28.34 -18.36
N SER A 49 2.27 -28.54 -19.66
CA SER A 49 1.60 -27.59 -20.56
C SER A 49 0.21 -27.33 -20.00
N GLY A 50 0.06 -26.22 -19.28
CA GLY A 50 -1.23 -25.69 -18.87
C GLY A 50 -2.03 -25.42 -20.13
N ALA A 51 -3.04 -26.24 -20.39
CA ALA A 51 -3.99 -26.02 -21.46
C ALA A 51 -4.59 -24.61 -21.32
N PRO A 52 -4.78 -23.87 -22.43
CA PRO A 52 -5.37 -22.53 -22.37
C PRO A 52 -6.77 -22.64 -21.75
N ALA A 53 -6.97 -21.94 -20.64
CA ALA A 53 -8.26 -21.85 -19.98
C ALA A 53 -9.31 -21.38 -20.99
N SER A 54 -10.33 -22.22 -21.20
CA SER A 54 -11.48 -21.93 -22.04
C SER A 54 -12.09 -20.58 -21.63
N ALA A 55 -12.16 -19.64 -22.57
CA ALA A 55 -12.61 -18.25 -22.38
C ALA A 55 -14.09 -18.09 -21.96
N ASN A 56 -14.76 -19.19 -21.59
CA ASN A 56 -16.18 -19.25 -21.27
C ASN A 56 -16.48 -19.95 -19.92
N ALA A 57 -15.46 -20.20 -19.09
CA ALA A 57 -15.71 -20.68 -17.74
C ALA A 57 -16.27 -19.54 -16.87
N PRO A 58 -17.33 -19.78 -16.07
CA PRO A 58 -17.81 -18.78 -15.13
C PRO A 58 -16.69 -18.37 -14.17
N PRO A 59 -16.64 -17.09 -13.73
CA PRO A 59 -15.60 -16.61 -12.84
C PRO A 59 -15.53 -17.52 -11.61
N ARG A 60 -14.35 -18.09 -11.35
CA ARG A 60 -14.15 -18.96 -10.21
C ARG A 60 -14.34 -18.13 -8.94
N ARG A 61 -15.19 -18.61 -8.04
CA ARG A 61 -15.33 -18.03 -6.70
C ARG A 61 -13.96 -18.05 -6.01
N SER A 62 -13.52 -16.91 -5.48
CA SER A 62 -12.25 -16.84 -4.76
C SER A 62 -12.30 -17.66 -3.48
N VAL A 63 -11.24 -18.43 -3.22
CA VAL A 63 -11.04 -19.21 -1.99
C VAL A 63 -10.97 -18.27 -0.77
N ARG A 64 -10.57 -17.01 -0.96
CA ARG A 64 -10.48 -15.99 0.09
C ARG A 64 -11.86 -15.64 0.69
N LEU A 65 -12.96 -15.90 -0.03
CA LEU A 65 -14.31 -15.67 0.51
C LEU A 65 -14.69 -16.61 1.67
N ASP A 66 -14.05 -17.78 1.73
CA ASP A 66 -14.29 -18.76 2.80
C ASP A 66 -13.26 -18.64 3.94
N ASP A 67 -12.29 -17.72 3.82
CA ASP A 67 -11.29 -17.45 4.86
C ASP A 67 -11.88 -16.55 5.97
N PRO A 68 -11.89 -16.99 7.24
CA PRO A 68 -12.40 -16.19 8.36
C PRO A 68 -11.73 -14.83 8.54
N ARG A 69 -10.47 -14.68 8.12
CA ARG A 69 -9.74 -13.40 8.18
C ARG A 69 -10.34 -12.39 7.22
N TRP A 70 -10.63 -12.82 6.00
CA TRP A 70 -11.30 -11.99 4.99
C TRP A 70 -12.73 -11.67 5.41
N GLN A 71 -13.48 -12.63 5.94
CA GLN A 71 -14.83 -12.40 6.42
C GLN A 71 -14.88 -11.32 7.51
N ARG A 72 -13.96 -11.35 8.48
CA ARG A 72 -13.88 -10.30 9.52
C ARG A 72 -13.51 -8.93 8.94
N ALA A 73 -12.62 -8.90 7.95
CA ALA A 73 -12.19 -7.66 7.32
C ALA A 73 -13.28 -7.05 6.39
N MET A 74 -14.18 -7.88 5.85
CA MET A 74 -15.30 -7.44 5.00
C MET A 74 -16.34 -6.63 5.75
N ASP A 75 -16.44 -6.79 7.07
CA ASP A 75 -17.30 -5.96 7.93
C ASP A 75 -16.75 -4.52 8.09
N GLU A 76 -15.62 -4.21 7.44
CA GLU A 76 -14.91 -2.91 7.49
C GLU A 76 -14.47 -2.51 8.90
N ASP A 77 -14.41 -3.47 9.84
CA ASP A 77 -13.85 -3.27 11.17
C ASP A 77 -12.35 -2.93 11.06
N PRO A 78 -11.88 -1.79 11.59
CA PRO A 78 -10.47 -1.41 11.56
C PRO A 78 -9.53 -2.49 12.13
N ALA A 79 -9.96 -3.22 13.17
CA ALA A 79 -9.15 -4.30 13.74
C ALA A 79 -9.07 -5.51 12.79
N GLY A 80 -10.17 -5.82 12.09
CA GLY A 80 -10.21 -6.84 11.04
C GLY A 80 -9.31 -6.50 9.85
N LEU A 81 -9.38 -5.26 9.35
CA LEU A 81 -8.55 -4.77 8.25
C LEU A 81 -7.06 -4.76 8.62
N GLY A 82 -6.72 -4.28 9.82
CA GLY A 82 -5.34 -4.29 10.32
C GLY A 82 -4.78 -5.70 10.47
N GLY A 83 -5.55 -6.62 11.09
CA GLY A 83 -5.14 -8.01 11.22
C GLY A 83 -4.99 -8.74 9.87
N LEU A 84 -5.77 -8.36 8.85
CA LEU A 84 -5.60 -8.87 7.49
C LEU A 84 -4.30 -8.33 6.85
N ALA A 85 -4.04 -7.03 7.02
CA ALA A 85 -2.84 -6.39 6.50
C ALA A 85 -1.56 -6.95 7.13
N ASP A 86 -1.55 -7.17 8.44
CA ASP A 86 -0.43 -7.80 9.15
C ASP A 86 -0.19 -9.25 8.70
N ALA A 87 -1.26 -9.98 8.38
CA ALA A 87 -1.16 -11.39 8.01
C ALA A 87 -0.70 -11.63 6.57
N LEU A 88 -1.03 -10.72 5.64
CA LEU A 88 -0.74 -10.89 4.22
C LEU A 88 0.38 -9.98 3.70
N GLY A 89 0.59 -8.83 4.34
CA GLY A 89 1.43 -7.76 3.82
C GLY A 89 0.93 -7.18 2.50
N ALA A 90 1.69 -6.25 1.94
CA ALA A 90 1.37 -5.59 0.69
C ALA A 90 1.26 -6.58 -0.48
N ALA A 91 2.19 -7.53 -0.58
CA ALA A 91 2.23 -8.49 -1.69
C ALA A 91 0.98 -9.36 -1.78
N GLY A 92 0.53 -9.94 -0.65
CA GLY A 92 -0.67 -10.78 -0.61
C GLY A 92 -1.95 -9.99 -0.87
N LEU A 93 -2.01 -8.73 -0.42
CA LEU A 93 -3.13 -7.84 -0.70
C LEU A 93 -3.19 -7.40 -2.16
N VAL A 94 -2.04 -7.11 -2.79
CA VAL A 94 -1.97 -6.80 -4.23
C VAL A 94 -2.44 -7.99 -5.07
N GLU A 95 -2.05 -9.22 -4.71
CA GLU A 95 -2.53 -10.43 -5.39
C GLU A 95 -4.06 -10.55 -5.31
N ALA A 96 -4.65 -10.25 -4.14
CA ALA A 96 -6.09 -10.30 -3.93
C ALA A 96 -6.88 -9.27 -4.76
N LEU A 97 -6.23 -8.22 -5.30
CA LEU A 97 -6.89 -7.28 -6.21
C LEU A 97 -7.36 -7.94 -7.53
N GLY A 98 -6.82 -9.11 -7.88
CA GLY A 98 -7.24 -9.91 -9.04
C GLY A 98 -8.55 -10.68 -8.85
N ASP A 99 -9.04 -10.81 -7.62
CA ASP A 99 -10.22 -11.64 -7.31
C ASP A 99 -11.54 -10.92 -7.61
N GLY A 100 -11.54 -9.59 -7.67
CA GLY A 100 -12.73 -8.78 -7.92
C GLY A 100 -13.67 -8.65 -6.72
N GLY A 101 -14.75 -7.91 -6.92
CA GLY A 101 -15.87 -7.79 -5.99
C GLY A 101 -15.46 -7.35 -4.57
N ALA A 102 -16.04 -8.02 -3.56
CA ALA A 102 -15.80 -7.71 -2.17
C ALA A 102 -14.33 -7.90 -1.74
N ILE A 103 -13.63 -8.88 -2.33
CA ILE A 103 -12.23 -9.14 -2.01
C ILE A 103 -11.35 -7.97 -2.45
N THR A 104 -11.51 -7.48 -3.67
CA THR A 104 -10.77 -6.29 -4.13
C THR A 104 -11.06 -5.08 -3.27
N LYS A 105 -12.34 -4.84 -2.91
CA LYS A 105 -12.71 -3.72 -2.04
C LYS A 105 -12.00 -3.81 -0.68
N THR A 106 -12.09 -4.96 -0.01
CA THR A 106 -11.43 -5.19 1.28
C THR A 106 -9.91 -5.08 1.18
N ALA A 107 -9.31 -5.58 0.09
CA ALA A 107 -7.87 -5.47 -0.14
C ALA A 107 -7.41 -4.00 -0.28
N LEU A 108 -8.15 -3.19 -1.05
CA LEU A 108 -7.86 -1.76 -1.21
C LEU A 108 -7.94 -0.99 0.12
N LEU A 109 -8.91 -1.33 0.97
CA LEU A 109 -9.06 -0.74 2.31
C LEU A 109 -7.94 -1.16 3.28
N ALA A 110 -7.49 -2.41 3.20
CA ALA A 110 -6.45 -2.94 4.08
C ALA A 110 -5.03 -2.52 3.67
N LEU A 111 -4.77 -2.26 2.38
CA LEU A 111 -3.44 -1.95 1.85
C LEU A 111 -2.68 -0.83 2.59
N PRO A 112 -3.29 0.33 2.89
CA PRO A 112 -2.62 1.40 3.62
C PRO A 112 -2.18 1.02 5.04
N LEU A 113 -2.77 -0.03 5.62
CA LEU A 113 -2.48 -0.51 6.97
C LEU A 113 -1.28 -1.46 7.02
N ALA A 114 -0.85 -2.01 5.88
CA ALA A 114 0.27 -2.94 5.83
C ALA A 114 1.59 -2.24 6.19
N ASP A 115 2.44 -2.90 6.98
CA ASP A 115 3.75 -2.36 7.35
C ASP A 115 4.61 -2.04 6.12
N ASP A 116 4.57 -2.92 5.12
CA ASP A 116 5.30 -2.87 3.85
C ASP A 116 4.48 -2.26 2.70
N ALA A 117 3.43 -1.46 2.99
CA ALA A 117 2.51 -0.93 1.99
C ALA A 117 3.16 -0.18 0.82
N ASP A 118 4.35 0.40 0.99
CA ASP A 118 5.08 1.09 -0.09
C ASP A 118 5.38 0.14 -1.28
N LEU A 119 5.49 -1.17 -1.06
CA LEU A 119 5.62 -2.18 -2.12
C LEU A 119 4.41 -2.23 -3.07
N ALA A 120 3.25 -1.75 -2.64
CA ALA A 120 2.04 -1.74 -3.46
C ALA A 120 1.95 -0.55 -4.41
N LEU A 121 2.79 0.48 -4.26
CA LEU A 121 2.67 1.74 -5.01
C LEU A 121 2.67 1.51 -6.53
N GLY A 122 3.64 0.76 -7.06
CA GLY A 122 3.74 0.50 -8.50
C GLY A 122 2.51 -0.25 -9.04
N ALA A 123 2.04 -1.27 -8.32
CA ALA A 123 0.86 -2.05 -8.69
C ALA A 123 -0.42 -1.19 -8.66
N LEU A 124 -0.60 -0.35 -7.64
CA LEU A 124 -1.72 0.57 -7.53
C LEU A 124 -1.71 1.63 -8.64
N GLY A 125 -0.54 2.18 -8.98
CA GLY A 125 -0.39 3.13 -10.09
C GLY A 125 -0.78 2.51 -11.44
N LYS A 126 -0.27 1.31 -11.73
CA LYS A 126 -0.62 0.53 -12.93
C LYS A 126 -2.12 0.23 -12.98
N ARG A 127 -2.70 -0.19 -11.86
CA ARG A 127 -4.14 -0.46 -11.76
C ARG A 127 -4.97 0.79 -11.98
N ALA A 128 -4.61 1.93 -11.37
CA ALA A 128 -5.36 3.18 -11.51
C ALA A 128 -5.43 3.68 -12.97
N LEU A 129 -4.37 3.46 -13.75
CA LEU A 129 -4.35 3.78 -15.18
C LEU A 129 -5.26 2.87 -16.01
N ALA A 130 -5.31 1.57 -15.67
CA ALA A 130 -6.12 0.58 -16.38
C ALA A 130 -7.58 0.49 -15.88
N ALA A 131 -7.87 1.08 -14.72
CA ALA A 131 -9.16 0.98 -14.06
C ALA A 131 -10.30 1.63 -14.84
N THR A 132 -11.47 1.02 -14.74
CA THR A 132 -12.74 1.66 -15.12
C THR A 132 -13.05 2.84 -14.18
N ASP A 133 -14.03 3.68 -14.54
CA ASP A 133 -14.39 4.82 -13.71
C ASP A 133 -14.84 4.42 -12.29
N GLU A 134 -15.58 3.32 -12.15
CA GLU A 134 -16.03 2.81 -10.84
C GLU A 134 -14.89 2.30 -9.96
N GLU A 135 -13.86 1.71 -10.57
CA GLU A 135 -12.72 1.12 -9.84
C GLU A 135 -11.62 2.14 -9.55
N ARG A 136 -11.53 3.21 -10.33
CA ARG A 136 -10.42 4.16 -10.25
C ARG A 136 -10.44 4.95 -8.95
N GLY A 137 -11.61 5.40 -8.49
CA GLY A 137 -11.77 6.11 -7.22
C GLY A 137 -11.18 5.34 -6.02
N PRO A 138 -11.69 4.14 -5.70
CA PRO A 138 -11.16 3.31 -4.61
C PRO A 138 -9.67 2.98 -4.76
N THR A 139 -9.20 2.78 -5.99
CA THR A 139 -7.77 2.52 -6.25
C THR A 139 -6.91 3.74 -5.92
N LEU A 140 -7.36 4.94 -6.31
CA LEU A 140 -6.67 6.20 -6.00
C LEU A 140 -6.72 6.55 -4.50
N GLU A 141 -7.83 6.23 -3.81
CA GLU A 141 -7.94 6.38 -2.36
C GLU A 141 -6.95 5.48 -1.63
N ALA A 142 -6.83 4.21 -2.03
CA ALA A 142 -5.82 3.31 -1.48
C ALA A 142 -4.40 3.82 -1.75
N LEU A 143 -4.13 4.27 -2.98
CA LEU A 143 -2.83 4.84 -3.35
C LEU A 143 -2.50 6.08 -2.52
N LEU A 144 -3.46 6.99 -2.33
CA LEU A 144 -3.33 8.15 -1.44
C LEU A 144 -3.06 7.72 0.00
N GLY A 145 -3.77 6.70 0.50
CA GLY A 145 -3.57 6.14 1.84
C GLY A 145 -2.14 5.64 2.04
N VAL A 146 -1.57 4.92 1.07
CA VAL A 146 -0.18 4.45 1.11
C VAL A 146 0.81 5.62 0.96
N ALA A 147 0.59 6.50 -0.01
CA ALA A 147 1.46 7.64 -0.29
C ALA A 147 1.53 8.61 0.90
N GLY A 148 0.40 8.83 1.58
CA GLY A 148 0.26 9.74 2.73
C GLY A 148 0.82 9.21 4.05
N ARG A 149 1.30 7.94 4.09
CA ARG A 149 1.93 7.41 5.29
C ARG A 149 3.19 8.21 5.64
N PRO A 150 3.41 8.59 6.91
CA PRO A 150 4.66 9.23 7.34
C PRO A 150 5.87 8.41 6.92
N ALA A 151 6.92 9.08 6.44
CA ALA A 151 8.17 8.40 6.12
C ALA A 151 8.72 7.71 7.37
N THR A 152 8.94 6.40 7.28
CA THR A 152 9.59 5.65 8.36
C THR A 152 11.11 5.75 8.20
N ALA A 153 11.86 5.54 9.28
CA ALA A 153 13.33 5.55 9.25
C ALA A 153 13.95 4.35 8.49
N ARG A 154 13.15 3.59 7.74
CA ARG A 154 13.58 2.43 6.96
C ARG A 154 13.91 2.87 5.53
N GLU A 155 14.76 2.08 4.89
CA GLU A 155 15.04 2.24 3.46
C GLU A 155 13.78 1.98 2.62
N PRO A 156 13.53 2.74 1.54
CA PRO A 156 12.45 2.46 0.61
C PRO A 156 12.53 1.03 0.08
N LEU A 157 11.42 0.29 0.18
CA LEU A 157 11.40 -1.13 -0.20
C LEU A 157 11.36 -1.35 -1.72
N ASP A 158 10.73 -0.42 -2.47
CA ASP A 158 10.65 -0.46 -3.93
C ASP A 158 10.65 0.97 -4.53
N PRO A 159 11.84 1.57 -4.76
CA PRO A 159 11.93 2.90 -5.33
C PRO A 159 11.45 2.96 -6.80
N GLU A 160 11.52 1.85 -7.54
CA GLU A 160 11.08 1.79 -8.94
C GLU A 160 9.55 1.83 -9.01
N GLY A 161 8.86 0.98 -8.24
CA GLY A 161 7.40 1.01 -8.14
C GLY A 161 6.87 2.36 -7.63
N ALA A 162 7.57 3.00 -6.70
CA ALA A 162 7.22 4.33 -6.24
C ALA A 162 7.34 5.41 -7.36
N ALA A 163 8.38 5.33 -8.19
CA ALA A 163 8.56 6.22 -9.34
C ALA A 163 7.51 5.97 -10.44
N GLU A 164 7.16 4.70 -10.70
CA GLU A 164 6.06 4.35 -11.61
C GLU A 164 4.72 4.91 -11.11
N ALA A 165 4.44 4.78 -9.80
CA ALA A 165 3.23 5.32 -9.19
C ALA A 165 3.16 6.84 -9.32
N ALA A 166 4.28 7.53 -9.07
CA ALA A 166 4.41 8.98 -9.26
C ALA A 166 4.09 9.41 -10.71
N ALA A 167 4.61 8.70 -11.71
CA ALA A 167 4.29 8.97 -13.11
C ALA A 167 2.80 8.71 -13.43
N ALA A 168 2.23 7.63 -12.89
CA ALA A 168 0.83 7.28 -13.09
C ALA A 168 -0.11 8.35 -12.52
N VAL A 169 0.11 8.83 -11.29
CA VAL A 169 -0.77 9.86 -10.69
C VAL A 169 -0.67 11.20 -11.41
N LEU A 170 0.51 11.60 -11.90
CA LEU A 170 0.65 12.82 -12.70
C LEU A 170 -0.09 12.70 -14.05
N THR A 171 -0.03 11.52 -14.68
CA THR A 171 -0.77 11.24 -15.91
C THR A 171 -2.27 11.37 -15.68
N ILE A 172 -2.80 10.81 -14.58
CA ILE A 172 -4.22 10.91 -14.22
C ILE A 172 -4.60 12.35 -13.87
N ALA A 173 -3.80 13.04 -13.06
CA ALA A 173 -4.06 14.41 -12.61
C ALA A 173 -4.17 15.42 -13.77
N THR A 174 -3.34 15.25 -14.81
CA THR A 174 -3.30 16.14 -15.98
C THR A 174 -4.32 15.77 -17.07
N ASN A 175 -4.94 14.59 -16.99
CA ASN A 175 -5.86 14.12 -18.02
C ASN A 175 -7.23 14.80 -17.90
N THR A 176 -7.50 15.78 -18.77
CA THR A 176 -8.75 16.55 -18.77
C THR A 176 -10.00 15.77 -19.19
N ALA A 177 -9.83 14.57 -19.76
CA ALA A 177 -10.95 13.70 -20.09
C ALA A 177 -11.51 12.95 -18.86
N LEU A 178 -10.75 12.88 -17.76
CA LEU A 178 -11.18 12.17 -16.55
C LEU A 178 -12.08 13.05 -15.66
N PRO A 179 -13.01 12.43 -14.88
CA PRO A 179 -13.81 13.14 -13.90
C PRO A 179 -12.97 13.98 -12.92
N ARG A 180 -13.49 15.16 -12.53
CA ARG A 180 -12.79 16.09 -11.62
C ARG A 180 -12.33 15.41 -10.33
N ASP A 181 -13.18 14.57 -9.75
CA ASP A 181 -12.92 13.91 -8.45
C ASP A 181 -11.74 12.95 -8.53
N HIS A 182 -11.63 12.16 -9.61
CA HIS A 182 -10.48 11.28 -9.84
C HIS A 182 -9.18 12.08 -10.00
N ARG A 183 -9.22 13.20 -10.72
CA ARG A 183 -8.04 14.05 -10.86
C ARG A 183 -7.65 14.70 -9.54
N ALA A 184 -8.63 15.12 -8.74
CA ALA A 184 -8.37 15.70 -7.42
C ALA A 184 -7.70 14.70 -6.47
N LEU A 185 -8.19 13.45 -6.41
CA LEU A 185 -7.53 12.37 -5.66
C LEU A 185 -6.09 12.12 -6.15
N ALA A 186 -5.89 12.10 -7.48
CA ALA A 186 -4.56 11.95 -8.05
C ALA A 186 -3.62 13.12 -7.70
N VAL A 187 -4.12 14.36 -7.65
CA VAL A 187 -3.35 15.53 -7.18
C VAL A 187 -2.98 15.39 -5.70
N SER A 188 -3.92 14.99 -4.85
CA SER A 188 -3.65 14.74 -3.42
C SER A 188 -2.58 13.66 -3.24
N ALA A 189 -2.66 12.57 -4.01
CA ALA A 189 -1.66 11.50 -3.98
C ALA A 189 -0.29 11.98 -4.49
N ALA A 190 -0.26 12.77 -5.57
CA ALA A 190 0.97 13.35 -6.10
C ALA A 190 1.66 14.26 -5.08
N ARG A 191 0.91 15.00 -4.26
CA ARG A 191 1.46 15.83 -3.17
C ARG A 191 2.06 14.99 -2.06
N ALA A 192 1.36 13.94 -1.63
CA ALA A 192 1.89 13.01 -0.64
C ALA A 192 3.21 12.37 -1.11
N LEU A 193 3.30 12.03 -2.41
CA LEU A 193 4.55 11.55 -3.02
C LEU A 193 5.62 12.65 -3.14
N ALA A 194 5.23 13.92 -3.32
CA ALA A 194 6.16 15.04 -3.36
C ALA A 194 6.79 15.33 -1.99
N GLU A 195 6.07 15.13 -0.88
CA GLU A 195 6.62 15.18 0.47
C GLU A 195 7.74 14.14 0.67
N LYS A 196 7.62 13.00 -0.01
CA LYS A 196 8.64 11.94 -0.08
C LYS A 196 9.73 12.18 -1.15
N LYS A 197 9.72 13.34 -1.81
CA LYS A 197 10.65 13.72 -2.90
C LYS A 197 10.60 12.81 -4.14
N LEU A 198 9.49 12.10 -4.34
CA LEU A 198 9.28 11.22 -5.50
C LEU A 198 8.66 11.99 -6.67
N VAL A 199 7.95 13.08 -6.40
CA VAL A 199 7.33 13.98 -7.38
C VAL A 199 7.88 15.38 -7.17
N ASP A 200 8.16 16.08 -8.27
CA ASP A 200 8.46 17.51 -8.26
C ASP A 200 7.16 18.30 -8.02
N PRO A 201 7.04 19.06 -6.92
CA PRO A 201 5.85 19.86 -6.63
C PRO A 201 5.45 20.80 -7.77
N ALA A 202 6.42 21.29 -8.56
CA ALA A 202 6.15 22.21 -9.66
C ALA A 202 5.38 21.55 -10.84
N LYS A 203 5.36 20.21 -10.90
CA LYS A 203 4.63 19.45 -11.93
C LYS A 203 3.19 19.14 -11.53
N ILE A 204 2.80 19.42 -10.29
CA ILE A 204 1.46 19.10 -9.79
C ILE A 204 0.48 20.21 -10.21
N PRO A 205 -0.63 19.89 -10.90
CA PRO A 205 -1.66 20.88 -11.23
C PRO A 205 -2.27 21.53 -9.98
N SER A 206 -2.32 22.86 -9.94
CA SER A 206 -2.91 23.65 -8.84
C SER A 206 -4.39 23.99 -9.03
N GLU A 207 -4.94 23.76 -10.22
CA GLU A 207 -6.32 24.13 -10.60
C GLU A 207 -7.42 23.37 -9.85
N LEU A 208 -7.05 22.28 -9.18
CA LEU A 208 -7.97 21.37 -8.50
C LEU A 208 -8.00 21.54 -6.98
N ASP A 209 -7.40 22.62 -6.47
CA ASP A 209 -7.39 22.90 -5.03
C ASP A 209 -8.75 23.38 -4.50
N PRO A 210 -9.17 22.89 -3.32
CA PRO A 210 -10.28 23.50 -2.61
C PRO A 210 -9.87 24.94 -2.19
N PRO A 211 -10.80 25.91 -2.27
CA PRO A 211 -10.56 27.30 -1.87
C PRO A 211 -10.28 27.46 -0.37
#